data_AF-A0A2S9FZ51-F1
#
_entry.id   AF-A0A2S9FZ51-F1
#
_cell.length_a   1.000
_cell.length_b   1.000
_cell.length_c   1.000
_cell.angle_alpha   90.00
_cell.angle_beta   90.00
_cell.angle_gamma   90.00
#
_symmetry.space_group_name_H-M   'P 1'
#
loop_
_entity.id
_entity.type
_entity.pdbx_description
1 polymer ?
#
loop_
_entity_poly.entity_id
_entity_poly.type
_entity_poly.pdbx_seq_one_letter_code
_entity_poly.pdbx_strand_id
1 'polypeptide(L)'
;SAPGALSLITLRQADHDAVAGALGVLPGVVITPQPEMVPTDDPFAPAVVNEIKKTVADDLDGDAGWRVVTVNQNGVDVDVLNEVP
;
A
#
# COMPACT_ATOMS: atom_id res chain seq x y z
N SER A 1 -19.79 -2.55 17.27
CA SER A 1 -18.42 -2.66 16.75
C SER A 1 -18.44 -3.46 15.47
N ALA A 2 -17.95 -2.90 14.35
CA ALA A 2 -17.62 -3.73 13.20
C ALA A 2 -16.40 -4.59 13.60
N PRO A 3 -16.35 -5.88 13.25
CA PRO A 3 -15.11 -6.64 13.38
C PRO A 3 -14.04 -5.90 12.58
N GLY A 4 -12.92 -5.58 13.22
CA GLY A 4 -11.80 -4.91 12.54
C GLY A 4 -11.35 -5.73 11.33
N ALA A 5 -10.88 -5.05 10.28
CA ALA A 5 -10.35 -5.73 9.10
C ALA A 5 -9.23 -6.70 9.52
N LEU A 6 -9.33 -7.96 9.10
CA LEU A 6 -8.35 -9.00 9.40
C LEU A 6 -7.40 -9.13 8.21
N SER A 7 -6.09 -9.03 8.43
CA SER A 7 -5.12 -9.36 7.38
C SER A 7 -5.02 -10.87 7.23
N LEU A 8 -5.39 -11.40 6.06
CA LEU A 8 -5.31 -12.83 5.75
C LEU A 8 -4.03 -13.20 4.98
N ILE A 9 -3.65 -12.41 3.99
CA ILE A 9 -2.55 -12.71 3.07
C ILE A 9 -1.96 -11.43 2.48
N THR A 10 -0.65 -11.44 2.25
CA THR A 10 0.06 -10.44 1.46
C THR A 10 0.51 -11.09 0.14
N LEU A 11 0.31 -10.40 -0.97
CA LEU A 11 0.69 -10.86 -2.31
C LEU A 11 1.77 -9.94 -2.88
N ARG A 12 2.68 -10.50 -3.68
CA ARG A 12 3.53 -9.67 -4.54
C ARG A 12 2.68 -9.05 -5.64
N GLN A 13 3.15 -7.95 -6.22
CA GLN A 13 2.40 -7.20 -7.22
C GLN A 13 1.96 -8.05 -8.43
N ALA A 14 2.84 -8.90 -8.96
CA ALA A 14 2.48 -9.77 -10.08
C ALA A 14 1.35 -10.76 -9.73
N ASP A 15 1.39 -11.33 -8.52
CA ASP A 15 0.35 -12.25 -8.04
C ASP A 15 -0.96 -11.50 -7.76
N HIS A 16 -0.87 -10.30 -7.21
CA HIS A 16 -2.01 -9.39 -7.03
C HIS A 16 -2.68 -9.08 -8.37
N ASP A 17 -1.91 -8.64 -9.36
CA ASP A 17 -2.44 -8.20 -10.67
C ASP A 17 -3.16 -9.35 -11.40
N ALA A 18 -2.73 -10.59 -11.17
CA ALA A 18 -3.40 -11.78 -11.70
C ALA A 18 -4.79 -12.04 -11.09
N VAL A 19 -5.06 -11.60 -9.85
CA VAL A 19 -6.27 -11.97 -9.09
C VAL A 19 -7.15 -10.78 -8.66
N ALA A 20 -6.64 -9.55 -8.74
CA ALA A 20 -7.28 -8.35 -8.20
C ALA A 20 -8.70 -8.14 -8.76
N GLY A 21 -8.90 -8.38 -10.06
CA GLY A 21 -10.22 -8.27 -10.68
C GLY A 21 -11.26 -9.24 -10.13
N ALA A 22 -10.84 -10.46 -9.76
CA ALA A 22 -11.73 -11.47 -9.19
C ALA A 22 -12.00 -11.24 -7.70
N LEU A 23 -10.99 -10.76 -6.96
CA LEU A 23 -11.12 -10.50 -5.53
C LEU A 23 -11.83 -9.18 -5.22
N GLY A 24 -11.61 -8.14 -6.02
CA GLY A 24 -12.12 -6.79 -5.77
C GLY A 24 -13.65 -6.66 -5.84
N VAL A 25 -14.35 -7.66 -6.38
CA VAL A 25 -15.82 -7.70 -6.45
C VAL A 25 -16.46 -8.44 -5.26
N LEU A 26 -15.67 -9.08 -4.41
CA LEU A 26 -16.17 -9.88 -3.30
C LEU A 26 -16.57 -8.99 -2.11
N PRO A 27 -17.81 -9.09 -1.61
CA PRO A 27 -18.24 -8.31 -0.45
C PRO A 27 -17.35 -8.57 0.77
N GLY A 28 -16.88 -7.49 1.41
CA GLY A 28 -16.05 -7.57 2.62
C GLY A 28 -14.56 -7.84 2.35
N VAL A 29 -14.14 -7.99 1.09
CA VAL A 29 -12.71 -8.02 0.73
C VAL A 29 -12.22 -6.59 0.54
N VAL A 30 -11.12 -6.26 1.21
CA VAL A 30 -10.43 -4.98 1.06
C VAL A 30 -9.01 -5.30 0.62
N ILE A 31 -8.58 -4.68 -0.49
CA ILE A 31 -7.21 -4.73 -0.97
C ILE A 31 -6.52 -3.46 -0.49
N THR A 32 -5.49 -3.62 0.33
CA THR A 32 -4.72 -2.51 0.88
C THR A 32 -3.31 -2.55 0.28
N PRO A 33 -2.92 -1.54 -0.53
CA PRO A 33 -1.54 -1.40 -0.98
C PRO A 33 -0.60 -1.24 0.22
N GLN A 34 0.53 -1.95 0.20
CA GLN A 34 1.57 -1.86 1.23
C GLN A 34 2.90 -1.51 0.56
N PRO A 35 3.58 -0.42 0.97
CA PRO A 35 4.93 -0.17 0.52
C PRO A 35 5.86 -1.23 1.12
N GLU A 36 6.62 -1.92 0.28
CA GLU A 36 7.65 -2.84 0.73
C GLU A 36 8.80 -2.86 -0.29
N MET A 37 10.05 -2.90 0.19
CA MET A 37 11.18 -3.23 -0.68
C MET A 37 11.10 -4.70 -1.04
N VAL A 38 11.03 -5.01 -2.33
CA VAL A 38 11.08 -6.37 -2.86
C VAL A 38 12.24 -6.51 -3.86
N PRO A 39 12.89 -7.67 -3.92
CA PRO A 39 13.91 -7.90 -4.94
C PRO A 39 13.28 -7.84 -6.34
N THR A 40 14.03 -7.34 -7.32
CA THR A 40 13.57 -7.23 -8.71
C THR A 40 13.40 -8.62 -9.36
N ASP A 41 14.19 -9.59 -8.93
CA ASP A 41 14.13 -10.99 -9.31
C ASP A 41 14.28 -11.90 -8.08
N ASP A 42 13.47 -12.95 -8.01
CA ASP A 42 13.38 -13.87 -6.86
C ASP A 42 14.70 -14.40 -6.29
N PRO A 43 15.69 -14.84 -7.09
CA PRO A 43 16.92 -15.39 -6.56
C PRO A 43 17.94 -14.32 -6.14
N PHE A 44 17.66 -13.03 -6.37
CA PHE A 44 18.66 -11.99 -6.20
C PHE A 44 19.00 -11.74 -4.75
N ALA A 45 20.23 -12.11 -4.40
CA ALA A 45 20.93 -11.77 -3.17
C ALA A 45 20.01 -11.70 -1.92
N PRO A 46 19.27 -12.77 -1.59
CA PRO A 46 18.22 -12.72 -0.57
C PRO A 46 18.73 -12.27 0.80
N ALA A 47 19.96 -12.65 1.15
CA ALA A 47 20.59 -12.20 2.40
C ALA A 47 20.85 -10.68 2.41
N VAL A 48 21.40 -10.13 1.31
CA VAL A 48 21.72 -8.69 1.23
C VAL A 48 20.45 -7.86 1.19
N VAL A 49 19.47 -8.27 0.39
CA VAL A 49 18.16 -7.59 0.30
C VAL A 49 17.47 -7.58 1.67
N ASN A 50 17.52 -8.68 2.42
CA ASN A 50 16.95 -8.73 3.77
C ASN A 50 17.64 -7.79 4.76
N GLU A 51 18.96 -7.60 4.68
CA GLU A 51 19.64 -6.63 5.53
C GLU A 51 19.31 -5.18 5.14
N ILE A 52 19.24 -4.88 3.84
CA ILE A 52 18.85 -3.54 3.36
C ILE A 52 17.42 -3.23 3.79
N LYS A 53 16.47 -4.17 3.64
CA LYS A 53 15.07 -4.02 4.08
C LYS A 53 14.97 -3.53 5.52
N LYS A 54 15.77 -4.08 6.43
CA LYS A 54 15.76 -3.66 7.85
C LYS A 54 16.24 -2.22 8.04
N THR A 55 17.15 -1.75 7.19
CA THR A 55 17.67 -0.39 7.26
C THR A 55 16.71 0.63 6.69
N VAL A 56 15.95 0.28 5.64
CA VAL A 56 15.05 1.22 4.93
C VAL A 56 13.59 1.09 5.33
N ALA A 57 13.24 0.20 6.27
CA ALA A 57 11.85 -0.07 6.64
C ALA A 57 11.12 1.21 7.07
N ASP A 58 11.75 2.01 7.93
CA ASP A 58 11.17 3.27 8.41
C ASP A 58 10.99 4.29 7.27
N ASP A 59 11.94 4.34 6.33
CA ASP A 59 11.87 5.22 5.15
C ASP A 59 10.74 4.80 4.18
N LEU A 60 10.40 3.50 4.15
CA LEU A 60 9.34 2.93 3.31
C LEU A 60 7.95 3.17 3.86
N ASP A 61 7.79 3.14 5.19
CA ASP A 61 6.54 3.50 5.85
C ASP A 61 6.22 4.99 5.63
N GLY A 62 7.26 5.82 5.46
CA GLY A 62 7.16 7.25 5.22
C GLY A 62 6.75 8.03 6.47
N ASP A 63 6.96 9.34 6.42
CA ASP A 63 6.50 10.22 7.50
C ASP A 63 4.97 10.42 7.40
N ALA A 64 4.33 10.55 8.56
CA ALA A 64 2.90 10.79 8.63
C ALA A 64 2.57 12.23 8.18
N GLY A 65 2.30 12.41 6.90
CA GLY A 65 1.82 13.65 6.31
C GLY A 65 0.30 13.86 6.39
N TRP A 66 -0.15 15.10 6.17
CA TRP A 66 -1.58 15.40 6.00
C TRP A 66 -1.81 16.48 4.94
N ARG A 67 -2.94 16.37 4.23
CA ARG A 67 -3.36 17.33 3.21
C ARG A 67 -4.79 17.79 3.44
N VAL A 68 -5.02 19.09 3.31
CA VAL A 68 -6.37 19.69 3.29
C VAL A 68 -6.72 19.98 1.83
N VAL A 69 -7.76 19.31 1.34
CA VAL A 69 -8.24 19.45 -0.05
C VAL A 69 -9.63 20.05 -0.09
N THR A 70 -9.90 20.83 -1.14
CA THR A 70 -11.26 21.18 -1.51
C THR A 70 -11.79 20.11 -2.46
N VAL A 71 -12.97 19.55 -2.17
CA VAL A 71 -13.62 18.54 -3.00
C VAL A 71 -14.87 19.09 -3.67
N ASN A 72 -15.16 18.64 -4.89
CA ASN A 72 -16.44 18.93 -5.54
C ASN A 72 -17.54 17.93 -5.12
N GLN A 73 -18.76 18.11 -5.62
CA GLN A 73 -19.92 17.27 -5.26
C GLN A 73 -19.75 15.77 -5.62
N ASN A 74 -18.79 15.43 -6.48
CA ASN A 74 -18.49 14.07 -6.91
C ASN A 74 -17.29 13.47 -6.15
N GLY A 75 -16.77 14.16 -5.12
CA GLY A 75 -15.63 13.69 -4.32
C GLY A 75 -14.27 13.82 -5.02
N VAL A 76 -14.19 14.60 -6.11
CA VAL A 76 -12.92 14.86 -6.80
C VAL A 76 -12.24 16.07 -6.18
N ASP A 77 -10.94 15.93 -5.90
CA ASP A 77 -10.08 17.00 -5.42
C ASP A 77 -9.94 18.09 -6.50
N VAL A 78 -10.34 19.31 -6.16
CA VAL A 78 -10.28 20.48 -7.05
C VAL A 78 -9.15 21.44 -6.70
N ASP A 79 -8.67 21.46 -5.45
CA ASP A 79 -7.50 22.23 -5.04
C ASP A 79 -6.89 21.73 -3.72
N VAL A 80 -5.62 22.03 -3.48
CA VAL A 80 -4.88 21.73 -2.24
C VAL A 80 -4.64 23.03 -1.46
N LEU A 81 -5.24 23.14 -0.29
CA LEU A 81 -5.09 24.34 0.56
C LEU A 81 -3.82 24.29 1.41
N ASN A 82 -3.46 23.11 1.92
CA ASN A 82 -2.24 22.90 2.70
C ASN A 82 -1.79 21.44 2.65
N GLU A 83 -0.47 21.23 2.68
CA GLU A 83 0.16 19.92 2.71
C GLU A 83 1.38 19.93 3.65
N VAL A 84 1.45 18.92 4.51
CA VAL A 84 2.65 18.58 5.29
C VAL A 84 3.11 17.21 4.81
N PRO A 85 4.34 17.08 4.28
CA PRO A 85 4.92 15.81 3.89
C PRO A 85 5.12 14.88 5.08
#